data_AF-A0A536HZP7-F1
#
_entry.id   AF-A0A536HZP7-F1
#
_cell.length_a   1.000
_cell.length_b   1.000
_cell.length_c   1.000
_cell.angle_alpha   90.00
_cell.angle_beta   90.00
_cell.angle_gamma   90.00
#
_symmetry.space_group_name_H-M   'P 1'
#
loop_
_entity.id
_entity.type
_entity.pdbx_description
1 polymer ?
#
loop_
_entity_poly.entity_id
_entity_poly.type
_entity_poly.pdbx_seq_one_letter_code
_entity_poly.pdbx_strand_id
1 'polypeptide(L)'
;VIITVMNIFGVRLVAIVNNTGVLFEILGMVIFALVLLIFNHHQSAGVVFNTTALGSGFGSQSGTFLAAMFMSLFVIYGFDTASTLAEETRNPRAMAPKAVLYAVIGAFIIGTIFLYSTIIAIPGNISDYVSKTGAGTVVPPVDIITSNLPSWASNLYLLVVFAAIYVCCLAIQTS
;
A
#
# COMPACT_ATOMS: atom_id res chain seq x y z
N VAL A 1 20.56 -7.49 6.70
CA VAL A 1 21.26 -8.33 7.71
C VAL A 1 20.31 -9.37 8.28
N ILE A 2 19.27 -9.02 9.05
CA ILE A 2 18.34 -10.02 9.64
C ILE A 2 17.64 -10.85 8.56
N ILE A 3 17.14 -10.20 7.51
CA ILE A 3 16.49 -10.83 6.35
C ILE A 3 17.44 -11.83 5.66
N THR A 4 18.69 -11.42 5.47
CA THR A 4 19.76 -12.24 4.89
C THR A 4 20.08 -13.47 5.72
N VAL A 5 20.06 -13.36 7.05
CA VAL A 5 20.29 -14.48 7.97
C VAL A 5 19.11 -15.46 7.94
N MET A 6 17.86 -14.98 7.93
CA MET A 6 16.69 -15.85 7.84
C MET A 6 16.65 -16.66 6.53
N ASN A 7 17.10 -16.08 5.42
CA ASN A 7 17.13 -16.76 4.12
C ASN A 7 18.06 -17.99 4.15
N ILE A 8 19.12 -17.97 4.97
CA ILE A 8 20.06 -19.09 5.13
C ILE A 8 19.42 -20.31 5.84
N PHE A 9 18.41 -20.11 6.70
CA PHE A 9 17.84 -21.17 7.53
C PHE A 9 16.78 -22.04 6.83
N GLY A 10 16.32 -21.68 5.62
CA GLY A 10 15.58 -22.60 4.76
C GLY A 10 14.38 -22.01 4.00
N VAL A 11 14.36 -22.24 2.69
CA VAL A 11 13.37 -21.74 1.72
C VAL A 11 11.92 -22.15 2.05
N ARG A 12 11.71 -23.32 2.67
CA ARG A 12 10.36 -23.79 3.06
C ARG A 12 9.73 -22.96 4.17
N LEU A 13 10.53 -22.47 5.13
CA LEU A 13 10.02 -21.62 6.21
C LEU A 13 9.60 -20.27 5.64
N VAL A 14 10.41 -19.72 4.72
CA VAL A 14 10.13 -18.44 4.06
C VAL A 14 8.87 -18.51 3.19
N ALA A 15 8.65 -19.60 2.47
CA ALA A 15 7.45 -19.78 1.65
C ALA A 15 6.14 -19.75 2.47
N ILE A 16 6.13 -20.40 3.65
CA ILE A 16 4.96 -20.38 4.55
C ILE A 16 4.75 -18.97 5.12
N VAL A 17 5.82 -18.33 5.60
CA VAL A 17 5.76 -16.97 6.14
C VAL A 17 5.27 -15.97 5.10
N ASN A 18 5.73 -16.08 3.85
CA ASN A 18 5.29 -15.22 2.76
C ASN A 18 3.78 -15.39 2.47
N ASN A 19 3.31 -16.62 2.27
CA ASN A 19 1.91 -16.86 1.92
C ASN A 19 0.95 -16.45 3.05
N THR A 20 1.34 -16.70 4.30
CA THR A 20 0.58 -16.24 5.47
C THR A 20 0.65 -14.72 5.63
N GLY A 21 1.80 -14.11 5.38
CA GLY A 21 1.99 -12.66 5.47
C GLY A 21 1.12 -11.89 4.48
N VAL A 22 1.10 -12.31 3.21
CA VAL A 22 0.25 -11.69 2.18
C VAL A 22 -1.24 -11.75 2.57
N LEU A 23 -1.69 -12.86 3.18
CA LEU A 23 -3.06 -12.97 3.67
C LEU A 23 -3.35 -11.97 4.80
N PHE A 24 -2.44 -11.84 5.77
CA PHE A 24 -2.56 -10.86 6.85
C PHE A 24 -2.46 -9.41 6.36
N GLU A 25 -1.69 -9.14 5.32
CA GLU A 25 -1.58 -7.82 4.67
C GLU A 25 -2.90 -7.41 4.03
N ILE A 26 -3.49 -8.31 3.23
CA ILE A 26 -4.77 -8.06 2.59
C ILE A 26 -5.86 -7.85 3.64
N LEU A 27 -5.91 -8.70 4.67
CA LEU A 27 -6.86 -8.53 5.77
C LEU A 27 -6.64 -7.23 6.53
N GLY A 28 -5.39 -6.89 6.84
CA GLY A 28 -5.01 -5.65 7.52
C GLY A 28 -5.47 -4.42 6.74
N MET A 29 -5.19 -4.37 5.44
CA MET A 29 -5.64 -3.28 4.57
C MET A 29 -7.17 -3.17 4.51
N VAL A 30 -7.88 -4.29 4.32
CA VAL A 30 -9.34 -4.27 4.18
C VAL A 30 -10.03 -3.89 5.49
N ILE A 31 -9.64 -4.50 6.61
CA ILE A 31 -10.21 -4.21 7.93
C ILE A 31 -9.96 -2.75 8.28
N PHE A 32 -8.73 -2.27 8.07
CA PHE A 32 -8.37 -0.89 8.39
C PHE A 32 -9.11 0.12 7.52
N ALA A 33 -9.21 -0.15 6.20
CA ALA A 33 -9.99 0.68 5.30
C ALA A 33 -11.46 0.76 5.73
N LEU A 34 -12.06 -0.34 6.17
CA LEU A 34 -13.44 -0.34 6.67
C LEU A 34 -13.59 0.42 7.99
N VAL A 35 -12.65 0.27 8.92
CA VAL A 35 -12.67 1.00 10.21
C VAL A 35 -12.59 2.50 9.98
N LEU A 36 -11.64 2.96 9.15
CA LEU A 36 -11.51 4.37 8.79
C LEU A 36 -12.77 4.89 8.09
N LEU A 37 -13.32 4.12 7.15
CA LEU A 37 -14.51 4.52 6.43
C LEU A 37 -15.69 4.62 7.40
N ILE A 38 -15.97 3.64 8.24
CA ILE A 38 -17.19 3.67 9.07
C ILE A 38 -17.10 4.71 10.19
N PHE A 39 -15.96 4.83 10.87
CA PHE A 39 -15.85 5.61 12.10
C PHE A 39 -15.24 7.00 11.93
N ASN A 40 -14.46 7.25 10.88
CA ASN A 40 -13.65 8.46 10.74
C ASN A 40 -13.92 9.20 9.42
N HIS A 41 -15.19 9.52 9.16
CA HIS A 41 -15.60 10.39 8.06
C HIS A 41 -15.37 11.87 8.41
N HIS A 42 -14.19 12.40 8.11
CA HIS A 42 -13.88 13.83 8.33
C HIS A 42 -14.08 14.68 7.07
N GLN A 43 -13.96 14.09 5.88
CA GLN A 43 -14.05 14.79 4.60
C GLN A 43 -15.27 14.34 3.77
N SER A 44 -15.68 15.17 2.80
CA SER A 44 -16.74 14.79 1.85
C SER A 44 -16.24 13.79 0.80
N ALA A 45 -17.13 12.93 0.30
CA ALA A 45 -16.82 11.96 -0.75
C ALA A 45 -16.29 12.59 -2.05
N GLY A 46 -16.53 13.88 -2.27
CA GLY A 46 -16.06 14.64 -3.43
C GLY A 46 -14.60 15.08 -3.37
N VAL A 47 -13.89 14.81 -2.27
CA VAL A 47 -12.50 15.27 -2.08
C VAL A 47 -11.52 14.71 -3.10
N VAL A 48 -11.75 13.50 -3.61
CA VAL A 48 -10.94 12.94 -4.69
C VAL A 48 -11.03 13.71 -6.01
N PHE A 49 -12.09 14.48 -6.22
CA PHE A 49 -12.24 15.37 -7.37
C PHE A 49 -11.79 16.80 -7.07
N ASN A 50 -11.44 17.10 -5.82
CA ASN A 50 -10.94 18.41 -5.45
C ASN A 50 -9.47 18.52 -5.84
N THR A 51 -9.21 19.33 -6.86
CA THR A 51 -7.85 19.56 -7.34
C THR A 51 -7.26 20.89 -6.87
N THR A 52 -8.01 21.65 -6.07
CA THR A 52 -7.60 22.97 -5.55
C THR A 52 -6.36 22.89 -4.65
N ALA A 53 -6.10 21.72 -4.05
CA ALA A 53 -4.93 21.46 -3.23
C ALA A 53 -3.74 20.85 -4.00
N LEU A 54 -3.86 20.58 -5.32
CA LEU A 54 -2.69 20.16 -6.10
C LEU A 54 -1.76 21.38 -6.26
N GLY A 55 -0.66 21.38 -5.50
CA GLY A 55 0.39 22.39 -5.65
C GLY A 55 0.94 22.44 -7.08
N SER A 56 1.59 23.55 -7.44
CA SER A 56 2.21 23.78 -8.74
C SER A 56 3.63 23.18 -8.82
N GLY A 57 3.83 21.96 -8.29
CA GLY A 57 5.14 21.32 -8.12
C GLY A 57 5.93 21.07 -9.42
N PHE A 58 5.31 21.26 -10.58
CA PHE A 58 5.93 21.17 -11.91
C PHE A 58 5.38 22.25 -12.87
N GLY A 59 5.13 23.46 -12.37
CA GLY A 59 4.64 24.60 -13.15
C GLY A 59 3.14 24.54 -13.51
N SER A 60 2.51 23.37 -13.41
CA SER A 60 1.06 23.19 -13.60
C SER A 60 0.50 22.08 -12.71
N GLN A 61 -0.81 22.11 -12.50
CA GLN A 61 -1.56 21.07 -11.81
C GLN A 61 -1.42 19.70 -12.50
N SER A 62 -1.38 19.70 -13.84
CA SER A 62 -1.16 18.49 -14.63
C SER A 62 0.23 17.91 -14.43
N GLY A 63 1.27 18.74 -14.31
CA GLY A 63 2.62 18.27 -14.03
C GLY A 63 2.74 17.55 -12.68
N THR A 64 2.11 18.09 -11.64
CA THR A 64 2.05 17.44 -10.32
C THR A 64 1.27 16.11 -10.37
N PHE A 65 0.18 16.06 -11.13
CA PHE A 65 -0.57 14.82 -11.33
C PHE A 65 0.26 13.75 -12.05
N LEU A 66 0.95 14.10 -13.14
CA LEU A 66 1.83 13.17 -13.86
C LEU A 66 2.96 12.67 -12.95
N ALA A 67 3.56 13.55 -12.15
CA ALA A 67 4.59 13.17 -11.18
C ALA A 67 4.07 12.17 -10.13
N ALA A 68 2.84 12.37 -9.62
CA ALA A 68 2.20 11.42 -8.71
C ALA A 68 1.90 10.07 -9.40
N MET A 69 1.52 10.07 -10.68
CA MET A 69 1.32 8.83 -11.45
C MET A 69 2.60 7.99 -11.58
N PHE A 70 3.78 8.62 -11.68
CA PHE A 70 5.04 7.88 -11.71
C PHE A 70 5.28 7.04 -10.45
N MET A 71 4.91 7.56 -9.27
CA MET A 71 5.00 6.79 -8.04
C MET A 71 4.05 5.58 -8.05
N SER A 72 2.85 5.76 -8.61
CA SER A 72 1.89 4.65 -8.76
C SER A 72 2.36 3.57 -9.74
N LEU A 73 3.15 3.91 -10.75
CA LEU A 73 3.71 2.93 -11.68
C LEU A 73 4.67 1.96 -11.00
N PHE A 74 5.32 2.37 -9.91
CA PHE A 74 6.21 1.49 -9.14
C PHE A 74 5.47 0.27 -8.55
N VAL A 75 4.14 0.33 -8.38
CA VAL A 75 3.34 -0.80 -7.88
C VAL A 75 3.29 -1.98 -8.86
N ILE A 76 3.52 -1.73 -10.15
CA ILE A 76 3.54 -2.75 -11.22
C ILE A 76 4.93 -3.43 -11.30
N TYR A 77 5.92 -2.94 -10.55
CA TYR A 77 7.23 -3.57 -10.48
C TYR A 77 7.15 -4.97 -9.82
N GLY A 78 7.77 -5.98 -10.44
CA GLY A 78 7.81 -7.36 -9.93
C GLY A 78 7.22 -8.43 -10.86
N PHE A 79 6.70 -8.06 -12.03
CA PHE A 79 6.20 -9.06 -13.00
C PHE A 79 7.30 -9.92 -13.61
N ASP A 80 8.51 -9.39 -13.79
CA ASP A 80 9.62 -10.14 -14.35
C ASP A 80 10.03 -11.31 -13.43
N THR A 81 10.11 -11.07 -12.13
CA THR A 81 10.37 -12.12 -11.12
C THR A 81 9.22 -13.11 -10.99
N ALA A 82 7.97 -12.67 -11.19
CA ALA A 82 6.83 -13.59 -11.20
C ALA A 82 6.81 -14.49 -12.45
N SER A 83 7.38 -14.03 -13.57
CA SER A 83 7.39 -14.77 -14.83
C SER A 83 8.31 -16.00 -14.82
N THR A 84 9.41 -15.96 -14.07
CA THR A 84 10.34 -17.10 -13.93
C THR A 84 9.73 -18.21 -13.06
N LEU A 85 9.06 -17.85 -11.95
CA LEU A 85 8.31 -18.80 -11.13
C LEU A 85 7.08 -19.36 -11.84
N ALA A 86 6.54 -18.64 -12.83
CA ALA A 86 5.38 -19.10 -13.57
C ALA A 86 5.65 -20.39 -14.35
N GLU A 87 6.90 -20.68 -14.73
CA GLU A 87 7.27 -21.90 -15.45
C GLU A 87 7.04 -23.18 -14.62
N GLU A 88 7.08 -23.07 -13.29
CA GLU A 88 6.81 -24.17 -12.36
C GLU A 88 5.32 -24.35 -12.02
N THR A 89 4.44 -23.52 -12.58
CA THR A 89 3.00 -23.59 -12.34
C THR A 89 2.30 -24.62 -13.23
N ARG A 90 1.19 -25.17 -12.74
CA ARG A 90 0.35 -26.09 -13.53
C ARG A 90 -0.26 -25.35 -14.71
N ASN A 91 0.19 -25.67 -15.93
CA ASN A 91 -0.26 -25.10 -17.20
C ASN A 91 0.11 -23.59 -17.36
N PRO A 92 1.42 -23.29 -17.48
CA PRO A 92 1.94 -21.91 -17.41
C PRO A 92 1.39 -21.01 -18.52
N ARG A 93 1.20 -21.55 -19.74
CA ARG A 93 0.72 -20.78 -20.91
C ARG A 93 -0.64 -20.13 -20.71
N ALA A 94 -1.51 -20.73 -19.89
CA ALA A 94 -2.85 -20.23 -19.63
C ALA A 94 -3.01 -19.61 -18.23
N MET A 95 -2.29 -20.13 -17.23
CA MET A 95 -2.45 -19.70 -15.84
C MET A 95 -1.58 -18.49 -15.48
N ALA A 96 -0.37 -18.38 -16.02
CA ALA A 96 0.52 -17.25 -15.75
C ALA A 96 -0.09 -15.88 -16.11
N PRO A 97 -0.61 -15.65 -17.34
CA PRO A 97 -1.19 -14.34 -17.68
C PRO A 97 -2.46 -14.04 -16.87
N LYS A 98 -3.27 -15.05 -16.54
CA LYS A 98 -4.47 -14.88 -15.71
C LYS A 98 -4.12 -14.53 -14.26
N ALA A 99 -3.12 -15.19 -13.68
CA ALA A 99 -2.66 -14.93 -12.33
C ALA A 99 -2.16 -13.48 -12.19
N VAL A 100 -1.35 -13.02 -13.15
CA VAL A 100 -0.90 -11.62 -13.21
C VAL A 100 -2.08 -10.66 -13.29
N LEU A 101 -3.04 -10.90 -14.18
CA LEU A 101 -4.21 -10.04 -14.34
C LEU A 101 -5.07 -9.98 -13.07
N TYR A 102 -5.29 -11.13 -12.40
CA TYR A 102 -6.03 -11.18 -11.15
C TYR A 102 -5.30 -10.46 -10.02
N ALA A 103 -3.97 -10.58 -9.95
CA ALA A 103 -3.17 -9.85 -8.97
C ALA A 103 -3.28 -8.32 -9.18
N VAL A 104 -3.18 -7.85 -10.42
CA VAL A 104 -3.32 -6.43 -10.77
C VAL A 104 -4.72 -5.91 -10.42
N ILE A 105 -5.77 -6.63 -10.82
CA ILE A 105 -7.16 -6.22 -10.55
C ILE A 105 -7.43 -6.21 -9.04
N GLY A 106 -6.95 -7.23 -8.31
CA GLY A 106 -7.08 -7.31 -6.86
C GLY A 106 -6.38 -6.15 -6.16
N ALA A 107 -5.14 -5.85 -6.52
CA ALA A 107 -4.38 -4.72 -6.01
C ALA A 107 -5.04 -3.38 -6.32
N PHE A 108 -5.59 -3.22 -7.54
CA PHE A 108 -6.32 -2.03 -7.93
C PHE A 108 -7.56 -1.80 -7.06
N ILE A 109 -8.39 -2.82 -6.84
CA ILE A 109 -9.62 -2.71 -6.06
C ILE A 109 -9.30 -2.42 -4.59
N ILE A 110 -8.45 -3.26 -3.96
CA ILE A 110 -8.12 -3.13 -2.54
C ILE A 110 -7.38 -1.82 -2.27
N GLY A 111 -6.40 -1.50 -3.12
CA GLY A 111 -5.63 -0.25 -3.02
C GLY A 111 -6.48 1.00 -3.20
N THR A 112 -7.43 1.00 -4.15
CA THR A 112 -8.35 2.13 -4.34
C THR A 112 -9.23 2.33 -3.11
N ILE A 113 -9.80 1.27 -2.56
CA ILE A 113 -10.63 1.34 -1.34
C ILE A 113 -9.81 1.87 -0.16
N PHE A 114 -8.59 1.36 0.02
CA PHE A 114 -7.69 1.79 1.10
C PHE A 114 -7.29 3.26 0.97
N LEU A 115 -6.86 3.70 -0.22
CA LEU A 115 -6.48 5.08 -0.48
C LEU A 115 -7.68 6.04 -0.31
N TYR A 116 -8.84 5.67 -0.84
CA TYR A 116 -10.07 6.46 -0.70
C TYR A 116 -10.45 6.63 0.78
N SER A 117 -10.44 5.54 1.54
CA SER A 117 -10.73 5.56 2.98
C SER A 117 -9.73 6.43 3.76
N THR A 118 -8.44 6.32 3.42
CA THR A 118 -7.37 7.11 4.04
C THR A 118 -7.53 8.60 3.76
N ILE A 119 -7.90 8.99 2.52
CA ILE A 119 -8.13 10.39 2.14
C ILE A 119 -9.33 10.98 2.89
N ILE A 120 -10.41 10.20 3.05
CA ILE A 120 -11.61 10.63 3.77
C ILE A 120 -11.34 10.83 5.26
N ALA A 121 -10.46 10.00 5.82
CA ALA A 121 -10.07 10.05 7.21
C ALA A 121 -9.06 11.17 7.53
N ILE A 122 -8.63 11.99 6.56
CA ILE A 122 -7.72 13.11 6.84
C ILE A 122 -8.41 14.12 7.77
N PRO A 123 -7.87 14.36 8.98
CA PRO A 123 -8.44 15.35 9.90
C PRO A 123 -8.10 16.77 9.44
N GLY A 124 -9.05 17.70 9.60
CA GLY A 124 -8.84 19.12 9.35
C GLY A 124 -8.99 19.55 7.89
N ASN A 125 -8.22 20.54 7.45
CA ASN A 125 -8.29 21.07 6.08
C ASN A 125 -7.24 20.41 5.17
N ILE A 126 -7.68 19.87 4.04
CA ILE A 126 -6.79 19.18 3.08
C ILE A 126 -5.66 20.08 2.58
N SER A 127 -5.93 21.36 2.33
CA SER A 127 -4.90 22.29 1.85
C SER A 127 -3.76 22.48 2.86
N ASP A 128 -4.07 22.52 4.15
CA ASP A 128 -3.08 22.58 5.23
C ASP A 128 -2.34 21.24 5.40
N TYR A 129 -3.05 20.13 5.19
CA TYR A 129 -2.44 18.80 5.23
C TYR A 129 -1.42 18.59 4.10
N VAL A 130 -1.74 19.05 2.88
CA VAL A 130 -0.86 18.97 1.72
C VAL A 130 0.36 19.87 1.88
N SER A 131 0.19 21.09 2.42
CA SER A 131 1.33 22.00 2.67
C SER A 131 2.31 21.42 3.71
N LYS A 132 1.78 20.85 4.80
CA LYS A 132 2.59 20.16 5.82
C LYS A 132 3.31 18.92 5.30
N THR A 133 2.67 18.17 4.41
CA THR A 133 3.29 17.04 3.71
C THR A 133 4.44 17.51 2.82
N GLY A 134 4.24 18.58 2.03
CA GLY A 134 5.28 19.17 1.20
C GLY A 134 6.46 19.74 2.00
N ALA A 135 6.22 20.20 3.23
CA ALA A 135 7.25 20.65 4.17
C ALA A 135 7.96 19.50 4.91
N GLY A 136 7.56 18.23 4.69
CA GLY A 136 8.14 17.06 5.37
C GLY A 136 7.78 16.95 6.86
N THR A 137 6.80 17.72 7.33
CA THR A 137 6.37 17.74 8.74
C THR A 137 5.35 16.65 9.09
N VAL A 138 4.75 16.06 8.07
CA VAL A 138 3.69 15.05 8.18
C VAL A 138 4.03 13.88 7.24
N VAL A 139 3.88 12.66 7.73
CA VAL A 139 4.01 11.40 6.98
C VAL A 139 2.60 10.84 6.78
N PRO A 140 2.00 11.02 5.59
CA PRO A 140 0.55 10.93 5.42
C PRO A 140 -0.11 9.66 5.96
N PRO A 141 0.39 8.44 5.71
CA PRO A 141 -0.27 7.24 6.22
C PRO A 141 -0.19 7.16 7.75
N VAL A 142 0.97 7.45 8.33
CA VAL A 142 1.22 7.31 9.78
C VAL A 142 0.39 8.32 10.56
N ASP A 143 0.39 9.58 10.13
CA ASP A 143 -0.34 10.65 10.82
C ASP A 143 -1.86 10.44 10.77
N ILE A 144 -2.40 9.95 9.66
CA ILE A 144 -3.83 9.61 9.56
C ILE A 144 -4.18 8.49 10.53
N ILE A 145 -3.34 7.46 10.64
CA ILE A 145 -3.55 6.35 11.59
C ILE A 145 -3.51 6.84 13.04
N THR A 146 -2.53 7.67 13.40
CA THR A 146 -2.34 8.12 14.80
C THR A 146 -3.33 9.19 15.23
N SER A 147 -3.89 9.95 14.30
CA SER A 147 -4.87 11.00 14.59
C SER A 147 -6.31 10.48 14.72
N ASN A 148 -6.64 9.38 14.05
CA ASN A 148 -8.00 8.83 13.98
C ASN A 148 -8.27 7.65 14.94
N LEU A 149 -7.22 7.10 15.58
CA LEU A 149 -7.34 5.91 16.42
C LEU A 149 -6.72 6.15 17.80
N PRO A 150 -7.21 5.46 18.84
CA PRO A 150 -6.59 5.48 20.16
C PRO A 150 -5.18 4.90 20.09
N SER A 151 -4.29 5.41 20.92
CA SER A 151 -2.84 5.12 20.89
C SER A 151 -2.49 3.62 20.88
N TRP A 152 -3.26 2.78 21.58
CA TRP A 152 -3.06 1.33 21.59
C TRP A 152 -3.34 0.69 20.22
N ALA A 153 -4.37 1.15 19.50
CA ALA A 153 -4.79 0.61 18.22
C ALA A 153 -3.85 1.08 17.09
N SER A 154 -3.48 2.37 17.11
CA SER A 154 -2.51 2.93 16.16
C SER A 154 -1.16 2.22 16.27
N ASN A 155 -0.65 2.01 17.50
CA ASN A 155 0.63 1.34 17.70
C ASN A 155 0.60 -0.12 17.24
N LEU A 156 -0.49 -0.84 17.53
CA LEU A 156 -0.66 -2.22 17.06
C LEU A 156 -0.69 -2.29 15.53
N TYR A 157 -1.43 -1.38 14.89
CA TYR A 157 -1.50 -1.33 13.43
C TYR A 157 -0.14 -0.97 12.79
N LEU A 158 0.59 -0.01 13.34
CA LEU A 158 1.93 0.34 12.87
C LEU A 158 2.91 -0.84 13.00
N LEU A 159 2.78 -1.65 14.04
CA LEU A 159 3.56 -2.88 14.20
C LEU A 159 3.21 -3.89 13.10
N VAL A 160 1.91 -4.09 12.80
CA VAL A 160 1.46 -4.95 11.71
C VAL A 160 1.99 -4.46 10.35
N VAL A 161 1.94 -3.16 10.08
CA VAL A 161 2.51 -2.57 8.85
C VAL A 161 4.03 -2.79 8.77
N PHE A 162 4.75 -2.64 9.88
CA PHE A 162 6.18 -2.92 9.92
C PHE A 162 6.48 -4.40 9.64
N ALA A 163 5.70 -5.31 10.22
CA ALA A 163 5.82 -6.74 9.97
C ALA A 163 5.51 -7.10 8.51
N ALA A 164 4.49 -6.48 7.91
CA ALA A 164 4.17 -6.62 6.49
C ALA A 164 5.33 -6.19 5.59
N ILE A 165 5.88 -4.98 5.81
CA ILE A 165 7.05 -4.49 5.05
C ILE A 165 8.22 -5.47 5.18
N TYR A 166 8.45 -6.02 6.38
CA TYR A 166 9.49 -7.02 6.61
C TYR A 166 9.25 -8.32 5.82
N VAL A 167 8.02 -8.83 5.79
CA VAL A 167 7.66 -10.03 5.00
C VAL A 167 7.80 -9.76 3.51
N CYS A 168 7.35 -8.61 3.02
CA CYS A 168 7.54 -8.20 1.63
C CYS A 168 9.04 -8.17 1.25
N CYS A 169 9.90 -7.59 2.10
CA CYS A 169 11.34 -7.57 1.86
C CYS A 169 11.98 -8.97 1.92
N LEU A 170 11.48 -9.87 2.78
CA LEU A 170 11.90 -11.28 2.80
C LEU A 170 11.55 -11.99 1.49
N ALA A 171 10.33 -11.77 0.97
CA ALA A 171 9.88 -12.39 -0.27
C ALA A 171 10.78 -11.99 -1.45
N ILE A 172 11.06 -10.68 -1.59
CA ILE A 172 11.92 -10.15 -2.67
C ILE A 172 13.35 -10.72 -2.60
N GLN A 173 13.90 -10.94 -1.41
CA GLN A 173 15.23 -11.53 -1.27
C GLN A 173 15.28 -13.04 -1.53
N THR A 174 14.13 -13.72 -1.55
CA THR A 174 14.05 -15.18 -1.68
C THR A 174 13.61 -15.63 -3.08
N SER A 175 13.02 -14.72 -3.86
CA SER A 175 12.79 -14.84 -5.30
C SER A 175 14.06 -14.57 -6.10
#